data_AF-A0A8I1H8V2-F1
#
_entry.id   AF-A0A8I1H8V2-F1
#
_cell.length_a   1.000
_cell.length_b   1.000
_cell.length_c   1.000
_cell.angle_alpha   90.00
_cell.angle_beta   90.00
_cell.angle_gamma   90.00
#
_symmetry.space_group_name_H-M   'P 1'
#
loop_
_entity.id
_entity.type
_entity.pdbx_description
1 polymer ?
#
loop_
_entity_poly.entity_id
_entity_poly.type
_entity_poly.pdbx_seq_one_letter_code
_entity_poly.pdbx_strand_id
1 'polypeptide(L)'
;MFALKTIHLEKKVSNENQIILLFDLDSFCPCMYPMLYTMKFLRFQSISTQHADLIAIKFWYEFWFEKFATSFCESFYSTSYNFEIIQCEIDNFIVYLENNKKLESNLIRLSNSEHINYTTIGHRVRSFLKFYNFLINEYLSMQSQPQLTLKEIQKIKENLNKYMTIKKKIINNFSKANKTIKSEINHNFKSMNQEMIKGLYSVISPSNSNKYNELNPFRSKNVQLRNFLIIHLMLNYGLRIGELMLLTTNSIKKSIQNHSFSLIITNTDDEFDDRSKKPKIKNEYSYRVIKLQERDYRILQIYINEIRKEIPSHILFTSLKPPYSALS
;
A
#
# COMPACT_ATOMS: atom_id res chain seq x y z
N MET A 1 -10.25 -3.14 21.51
CA MET A 1 -9.86 -4.56 21.57
C MET A 1 -8.68 -4.93 20.68
N PHE A 2 -8.66 -4.66 19.36
CA PHE A 2 -7.55 -5.17 18.51
C PHE A 2 -6.65 -4.08 17.88
N ALA A 3 -5.35 -4.34 17.80
CA ALA A 3 -4.38 -3.41 17.21
C ALA A 3 -3.31 -4.10 16.36
N LEU A 4 -2.87 -3.43 15.29
CA LEU A 4 -1.71 -3.87 14.52
C LEU A 4 -0.44 -3.26 15.09
N LYS A 5 0.58 -4.07 15.34
CA LYS A 5 1.90 -3.62 15.79
C LYS A 5 2.98 -4.14 14.85
N THR A 6 3.95 -3.29 14.53
CA THR A 6 5.17 -3.68 13.83
C THR A 6 6.17 -4.21 14.86
N ILE A 7 6.70 -5.39 14.61
CA ILE A 7 7.71 -6.04 15.46
C ILE A 7 9.02 -6.11 14.67
N HIS A 8 10.10 -5.65 15.28
CA HIS A 8 11.45 -5.77 14.76
C HIS A 8 12.04 -7.12 15.17
N LEU A 9 12.64 -7.82 14.21
CA LEU A 9 13.24 -9.13 14.42
C LEU A 9 14.76 -8.99 14.48
N GLU A 10 15.39 -9.59 15.48
CA GLU A 10 16.84 -9.58 15.68
C GLU A 10 17.60 -10.37 14.58
N LYS A 11 16.94 -11.37 14.00
CA LYS A 11 17.49 -12.23 12.93
C LYS A 11 16.73 -12.03 11.63
N LYS A 12 17.41 -12.27 10.50
CA LYS A 12 16.86 -12.15 9.15
C LYS A 12 15.87 -13.26 8.82
N VAL A 13 14.70 -13.22 9.45
CA VAL A 13 13.60 -14.17 9.28
C VAL A 13 12.47 -13.59 8.39
N SER A 14 12.65 -12.37 7.89
CA SER A 14 11.75 -11.67 6.95
C SER A 14 12.55 -10.81 5.96
N ASN A 15 11.90 -10.30 4.92
CA ASN A 15 12.57 -9.47 3.91
C ASN A 15 13.12 -8.15 4.46
N GLU A 16 12.49 -7.61 5.52
CA GLU A 16 12.80 -6.28 6.06
C GLU A 16 13.14 -6.31 7.55
N ASN A 17 13.44 -7.48 8.12
CA ASN A 17 13.62 -7.72 9.57
C ASN A 17 12.48 -7.14 10.42
N GLN A 18 11.29 -7.05 9.82
CA GLN A 18 10.09 -6.48 10.41
C GLN A 18 8.90 -7.31 9.96
N ILE A 19 7.96 -7.49 10.88
CA ILE A 19 6.68 -8.15 10.62
C ILE A 19 5.57 -7.34 11.28
N ILE A 20 4.36 -7.41 10.74
CA ILE A 20 3.18 -6.85 11.41
C ILE A 20 2.38 -7.99 12.02
N LEU A 21 1.94 -7.81 13.26
CA LEU A 21 1.09 -8.75 13.97
C LEU A 21 -0.19 -8.05 14.45
N LEU A 22 -1.27 -8.84 14.49
CA LEU A 22 -2.53 -8.43 15.11
C LEU A 22 -2.52 -8.85 16.57
N PHE A 23 -2.65 -7.88 17.47
CA PHE A 23 -2.72 -8.07 18.91
C PHE A 23 -4.15 -7.91 19.39
N ASP A 24 -4.50 -8.74 20.35
CA ASP A 24 -5.56 -8.45 21.30
C ASP A 24 -5.00 -7.57 22.43
N LEU A 25 -5.65 -6.44 22.67
CA LEU A 25 -5.25 -5.44 23.66
C LEU A 25 -5.63 -5.85 25.07
N ASP A 26 -6.61 -6.75 25.23
CA ASP A 26 -7.05 -7.18 26.56
C ASP A 26 -6.09 -8.23 27.14
N SER A 27 -5.66 -9.19 26.29
CA SER A 27 -4.64 -10.18 26.66
C SER A 27 -3.19 -9.72 26.45
N PHE A 28 -2.98 -8.59 25.74
CA PHE A 28 -1.67 -8.12 25.27
C PHE A 28 -0.88 -9.12 24.40
N CYS A 29 -1.53 -10.19 23.93
CA CYS A 29 -0.92 -11.24 23.13
C CYS A 29 -1.29 -11.10 21.64
N PRO A 30 -0.44 -11.58 20.71
CA PRO A 30 -0.83 -11.74 19.32
C PRO A 30 -2.01 -12.71 19.20
N CYS A 31 -3.00 -12.38 18.37
CA CYS A 31 -4.06 -13.32 18.03
C CYS A 31 -3.43 -14.55 17.35
N MET A 32 -3.76 -15.75 17.83
CA MET A 32 -3.10 -16.99 17.44
C MET A 32 -3.12 -17.24 15.93
N TYR A 33 -4.30 -17.30 15.31
CA TYR A 33 -4.40 -17.64 13.89
C TYR A 33 -3.83 -16.56 12.95
N PRO A 34 -4.04 -15.25 13.18
CA PRO A 34 -3.40 -14.19 12.41
C PRO A 34 -1.88 -14.20 12.55
N MET A 35 -1.36 -14.50 13.75
CA MET A 35 0.08 -14.67 13.95
C MET A 35 0.63 -15.83 13.11
N LEU A 36 -0.01 -17.00 13.14
CA LEU A 36 0.40 -18.16 12.34
C LEU A 36 0.33 -17.86 10.84
N TYR A 37 -0.72 -17.16 10.40
CA TYR A 37 -0.84 -16.71 9.02
C TYR A 37 0.29 -15.77 8.62
N THR A 38 0.64 -14.81 9.48
CA THR A 38 1.78 -13.92 9.23
C THR A 38 3.07 -14.72 9.11
N MET A 39 3.33 -15.63 10.06
CA MET A 39 4.56 -16.42 10.09
C MET A 39 4.73 -17.32 8.87
N LYS A 40 3.63 -17.90 8.36
CA LYS A 40 3.69 -18.82 7.22
C LYS A 40 3.62 -18.11 5.86
N PHE A 41 2.79 -17.07 5.72
CA PHE A 41 2.45 -16.50 4.41
C PHE A 41 2.84 -15.03 4.23
N LEU A 42 2.73 -14.20 5.27
CA LEU A 42 2.92 -12.74 5.12
C LEU A 42 4.36 -12.28 5.40
N ARG A 43 5.17 -13.04 6.16
CA ARG A 43 6.51 -12.60 6.60
C ARG A 43 7.47 -12.21 5.48
N PHE A 44 7.29 -12.78 4.28
CA PHE A 44 8.08 -12.47 3.09
C PHE A 44 7.37 -11.52 2.11
N GLN A 45 6.19 -11.03 2.46
CA GLN A 45 5.51 -9.98 1.72
C GLN A 45 6.01 -8.61 2.19
N SER A 46 5.88 -7.60 1.34
CA SER A 46 6.19 -6.22 1.73
C SER A 46 5.32 -5.76 2.90
N ILE A 47 5.86 -4.91 3.77
CA ILE A 47 5.16 -4.41 4.97
C ILE A 47 3.80 -3.80 4.62
N SER A 48 3.70 -3.06 3.51
CA SER A 48 2.43 -2.50 3.03
C SER A 48 1.39 -3.59 2.70
N THR A 49 1.83 -4.72 2.14
CA THR A 49 0.94 -5.86 1.85
C THR A 49 0.53 -6.58 3.13
N GLN A 50 1.47 -6.81 4.06
CA GLN A 50 1.17 -7.38 5.38
C GLN A 50 0.12 -6.54 6.10
N HIS A 51 0.32 -5.22 6.14
CA HIS A 51 -0.61 -4.26 6.75
C HIS A 51 -1.99 -4.29 6.10
N ALA A 52 -2.05 -4.31 4.75
CA ALA A 52 -3.31 -4.34 4.02
C ALA A 52 -4.12 -5.63 4.31
N ASP A 53 -3.45 -6.78 4.31
CA ASP A 53 -4.10 -8.07 4.59
C ASP A 53 -4.52 -8.15 6.07
N LEU A 54 -3.66 -7.73 7.01
CA LEU A 54 -3.94 -7.77 8.45
C LEU A 54 -5.00 -6.77 8.91
N ILE A 55 -5.15 -5.61 8.26
CA ILE A 55 -6.30 -4.72 8.57
C ILE A 55 -7.62 -5.43 8.24
N ALA A 56 -7.69 -6.19 7.15
CA ALA A 56 -8.92 -6.90 6.80
C ALA A 56 -9.25 -7.97 7.86
N ILE A 57 -8.22 -8.68 8.33
CA ILE A 57 -8.35 -9.67 9.40
C ILE A 57 -8.72 -8.99 10.72
N LYS A 58 -8.14 -7.82 11.04
CA LYS A 58 -8.53 -7.00 12.19
C LYS A 58 -10.03 -6.68 12.15
N PHE A 59 -10.55 -6.21 11.01
CA PHE A 59 -11.98 -5.89 10.89
C PHE A 59 -12.86 -7.12 11.06
N TRP A 60 -12.43 -8.30 10.62
CA TRP A 60 -13.15 -9.54 10.89
C TRP A 60 -13.19 -9.87 12.39
N TYR A 61 -12.08 -9.68 13.10
CA TYR A 61 -12.01 -9.90 14.55
C TYR A 61 -12.87 -8.91 15.33
N GLU A 62 -12.86 -7.62 14.94
CA GLU A 62 -13.75 -6.61 15.51
C GLU A 62 -15.23 -6.96 15.27
N PHE A 63 -15.60 -7.29 14.03
CA PHE A 63 -16.95 -7.74 13.68
C PHE A 63 -17.40 -8.95 14.50
N TRP A 64 -16.54 -9.98 14.60
CA TRP A 64 -16.86 -11.20 15.33
C TRP A 64 -17.07 -10.92 16.82
N PHE A 65 -16.18 -10.13 17.41
CA PHE A 65 -16.29 -9.78 18.83
C PHE A 65 -17.52 -8.92 19.12
N GLU A 66 -17.82 -7.92 18.29
CA GLU A 66 -19.03 -7.10 18.44
C GLU A 66 -20.30 -7.95 18.36
N LYS A 67 -20.33 -8.99 17.51
CA LYS A 67 -21.50 -9.85 17.31
C LYS A 67 -21.67 -10.92 18.38
N PHE A 68 -20.58 -11.59 18.78
CA PHE A 68 -20.64 -12.78 19.63
C PHE A 68 -20.10 -12.55 21.04
N ALA A 69 -19.57 -11.36 21.34
CA ALA A 69 -18.93 -11.01 22.62
C ALA A 69 -17.79 -11.98 23.03
N THR A 70 -17.17 -12.64 22.05
CA THR A 70 -16.05 -13.56 22.26
C THR A 70 -15.04 -13.43 21.15
N SER A 71 -13.79 -13.85 21.40
CA SER A 71 -12.76 -13.79 20.36
C SER A 71 -13.04 -14.83 19.27
N PHE A 72 -12.68 -14.49 18.03
CA PHE A 72 -12.74 -15.45 16.93
C PHE A 72 -11.85 -16.67 17.20
N CYS A 73 -10.70 -16.48 17.86
CA CYS A 73 -9.80 -17.56 18.22
C CYS A 73 -10.49 -18.59 19.12
N GLU A 74 -11.13 -18.11 20.18
CA GLU A 74 -11.87 -18.92 21.14
C GLU A 74 -13.02 -19.67 20.45
N SER A 75 -13.81 -18.96 19.64
CA SER A 75 -14.97 -19.53 18.95
C SER A 75 -14.57 -20.63 17.95
N PHE A 76 -13.50 -20.40 17.18
CA PHE A 76 -13.06 -21.36 16.18
C PHE A 76 -12.42 -22.60 16.83
N TYR A 77 -11.74 -22.43 17.96
CA TYR A 77 -11.19 -23.56 18.72
C TYR A 77 -12.30 -24.37 19.42
N SER A 78 -13.22 -23.70 20.12
CA SER A 78 -14.29 -24.36 20.90
C SER A 78 -15.28 -25.14 20.04
N THR A 79 -15.51 -24.69 18.80
CA THR A 79 -16.33 -25.40 17.80
C THR A 79 -15.59 -26.54 17.10
N SER A 80 -14.40 -26.93 17.58
CA SER A 80 -13.55 -27.95 16.94
C SER A 80 -13.26 -27.62 15.48
N TYR A 81 -12.91 -26.36 15.19
CA TYR A 81 -12.62 -25.86 13.84
C TYR A 81 -13.77 -26.03 12.84
N ASN A 82 -15.01 -25.80 13.27
CA ASN A 82 -16.16 -25.80 12.36
C ASN A 82 -16.07 -24.62 11.38
N PHE A 83 -15.92 -24.91 10.08
CA PHE A 83 -15.82 -23.88 9.04
C PHE A 83 -17.17 -23.25 8.66
N GLU A 84 -18.29 -23.91 8.98
CA GLU A 84 -19.63 -23.40 8.66
C GLU A 84 -19.95 -22.11 9.40
N ILE A 85 -19.50 -21.98 10.65
CA ILE A 85 -19.69 -20.75 11.46
C ILE A 85 -19.08 -19.53 10.78
N ILE A 86 -17.96 -19.72 10.06
CA ILE A 86 -17.28 -18.66 9.32
C ILE A 86 -18.06 -18.40 8.03
N GLN A 87 -18.45 -19.46 7.33
CA GLN A 87 -19.14 -19.38 6.06
C GLN A 87 -20.46 -18.60 6.15
N CYS A 88 -21.25 -18.88 7.19
CA CYS A 88 -22.53 -18.22 7.47
C CYS A 88 -22.38 -16.71 7.74
N GLU A 89 -21.21 -16.28 8.21
CA GLU A 89 -20.97 -14.91 8.65
C GLU A 89 -20.25 -14.04 7.61
N ILE A 90 -19.78 -14.61 6.50
CA ILE A 90 -19.09 -13.85 5.44
C ILE A 90 -20.00 -12.77 4.83
N ASP A 91 -21.28 -13.06 4.60
CA ASP A 91 -22.20 -12.07 4.04
C ASP A 91 -22.51 -10.95 5.03
N ASN A 92 -22.69 -11.29 6.31
CA ASN A 92 -22.86 -10.32 7.39
C ASN A 92 -21.63 -9.42 7.54
N PHE A 93 -20.43 -9.99 7.39
CA PHE A 93 -19.20 -9.22 7.40
C PHE A 93 -19.09 -8.26 6.21
N ILE A 94 -19.54 -8.66 5.02
CA ILE A 94 -19.59 -7.76 3.86
C ILE A 94 -20.53 -6.58 4.17
N VAL A 95 -21.71 -6.85 4.73
CA VAL A 95 -22.66 -5.81 5.14
C VAL A 95 -22.08 -4.91 6.23
N TYR A 96 -21.36 -5.47 7.20
CA TYR A 96 -20.65 -4.72 8.23
C TYR A 96 -19.60 -3.75 7.63
N LEU A 97 -18.83 -4.20 6.63
CA LEU A 97 -17.88 -3.35 5.92
C LEU A 97 -18.58 -2.25 5.10
N GLU A 98 -19.75 -2.55 4.54
CA GLU A 98 -20.59 -1.58 3.82
C GLU A 98 -21.16 -0.53 4.78
N ASN A 99 -21.55 -0.92 6.01
CA ASN A 99 -22.10 -0.03 7.03
C ASN A 99 -21.03 0.63 7.92
N ASN A 100 -19.90 1.04 7.34
CA ASN A 100 -18.81 1.72 8.06
C ASN A 100 -18.28 0.99 9.31
N LYS A 101 -18.36 -0.34 9.34
CA LYS A 101 -17.96 -1.19 10.48
C LYS A 101 -18.83 -0.94 11.71
N LYS A 102 -20.14 -0.85 11.52
CA LYS A 102 -21.13 -0.84 12.61
C LYS A 102 -22.04 -2.05 12.48
N LEU A 103 -22.17 -2.80 13.56
CA LEU A 103 -23.11 -3.91 13.63
C LEU A 103 -24.54 -3.38 13.78
N GLU A 104 -25.39 -3.61 12.79
CA GLU A 104 -26.83 -3.33 12.87
C GLU A 104 -27.61 -4.59 12.53
N SER A 105 -28.60 -4.93 13.36
CA SER A 105 -29.56 -5.99 13.07
C SER A 105 -30.56 -5.50 12.03
N ASN A 106 -30.89 -6.35 11.06
CA ASN A 106 -31.89 -6.12 10.00
C ASN A 106 -31.45 -5.29 8.78
N LEU A 107 -30.16 -5.17 8.51
CA LEU A 107 -29.70 -4.59 7.25
C LEU A 107 -30.00 -5.51 6.07
N ILE A 108 -30.95 -5.10 5.23
CA ILE A 108 -31.13 -5.67 3.89
C ILE A 108 -30.18 -4.94 2.95
N ARG A 109 -29.35 -5.68 2.24
CA ARG A 109 -28.51 -5.13 1.18
C ARG A 109 -29.38 -4.66 0.02
N LEU A 110 -29.76 -3.38 0.05
CA LEU A 110 -30.49 -2.70 -1.02
C LEU A 110 -29.46 -2.15 -2.02
N SER A 111 -29.23 -2.92 -3.09
CA SER A 111 -28.35 -2.57 -4.22
C SER A 111 -26.97 -2.03 -3.81
N ASN A 112 -26.22 -1.40 -4.73
CA ASN A 112 -24.91 -0.81 -4.41
C ASN A 112 -25.11 0.67 -4.07
N SER A 113 -24.69 1.10 -2.88
CA SER A 113 -24.78 2.50 -2.45
C SER A 113 -23.69 3.36 -3.09
N GLU A 114 -24.06 4.56 -3.54
CA GLU A 114 -23.16 5.50 -4.24
C GLU A 114 -22.02 6.03 -3.35
N HIS A 115 -22.20 6.07 -2.03
CA HIS A 115 -21.21 6.60 -1.10
C HIS A 115 -20.19 5.55 -0.61
N ILE A 116 -20.33 4.29 -1.04
CA ILE A 116 -19.51 3.19 -0.55
C ILE A 116 -18.37 2.88 -1.52
N ASN A 117 -17.13 2.86 -1.02
CA ASN A 117 -15.97 2.45 -1.80
C ASN A 117 -15.87 0.91 -1.89
N TYR A 118 -16.64 0.33 -2.80
CA TYR A 118 -16.65 -1.12 -2.99
C TYR A 118 -15.31 -1.70 -3.48
N THR A 119 -14.36 -0.86 -3.93
CA THR A 119 -13.03 -1.30 -4.36
C THR A 119 -12.24 -1.68 -3.12
N THR A 120 -12.23 -0.80 -2.12
CA THR A 120 -11.62 -1.04 -0.82
C THR A 120 -12.27 -2.22 -0.12
N ILE A 121 -13.61 -2.28 -0.06
CA ILE A 121 -14.33 -3.41 0.53
C ILE A 121 -13.95 -4.71 -0.18
N GLY A 122 -13.98 -4.72 -1.51
CA GLY A 122 -13.59 -5.90 -2.28
C GLY A 122 -12.15 -6.32 -2.04
N HIS A 123 -11.22 -5.39 -1.79
CA HIS A 123 -9.87 -5.73 -1.34
C HIS A 123 -9.87 -6.37 0.05
N ARG A 124 -10.59 -5.80 1.03
CA ARG A 124 -10.68 -6.36 2.39
C ARG A 124 -11.25 -7.77 2.39
N VAL A 125 -12.36 -8.00 1.69
CA VAL A 125 -12.98 -9.33 1.62
C VAL A 125 -12.04 -10.33 0.93
N ARG A 126 -11.32 -9.92 -0.13
CA ARG A 126 -10.30 -10.78 -0.76
C ARG A 126 -9.18 -11.15 0.21
N SER A 127 -8.66 -10.19 0.98
CA SER A 127 -7.65 -10.44 2.01
C SER A 127 -8.16 -11.40 3.09
N PHE A 128 -9.39 -11.21 3.56
CA PHE A 128 -10.03 -12.15 4.48
C PHE A 128 -10.17 -13.56 3.88
N LEU A 129 -10.61 -13.69 2.63
CA LEU A 129 -10.73 -14.99 1.96
C LEU A 129 -9.38 -15.71 1.80
N LYS A 130 -8.26 -14.98 1.67
CA LYS A 130 -6.92 -15.61 1.71
C LYS A 130 -6.63 -16.20 3.09
N PHE A 131 -6.96 -15.47 4.15
CA PHE A 131 -6.80 -15.95 5.53
C PHE A 131 -7.73 -17.14 5.82
N TYR A 132 -8.97 -17.09 5.33
CA TYR A 132 -9.90 -18.22 5.44
C TYR A 132 -9.38 -19.47 4.73
N ASN A 133 -8.84 -19.32 3.52
CA ASN A 133 -8.21 -20.41 2.79
C ASN A 133 -6.98 -20.98 3.53
N PHE A 134 -6.22 -20.12 4.23
CA PHE A 134 -5.16 -20.58 5.13
C PHE A 134 -5.72 -21.46 6.26
N LEU A 135 -6.80 -21.03 6.93
CA LEU A 135 -7.43 -21.82 7.99
C LEU A 135 -7.89 -23.19 7.47
N ILE A 136 -8.53 -23.23 6.29
CA ILE A 136 -8.97 -24.47 5.64
C ILE A 136 -7.78 -25.41 5.42
N ASN A 137 -6.67 -24.90 4.91
CA ASN A 137 -5.53 -25.76 4.58
C ASN A 137 -4.85 -26.34 5.83
N GLU A 138 -4.77 -25.56 6.91
CA GLU A 138 -4.10 -25.97 8.15
C GLU A 138 -4.99 -26.82 9.06
N TYR A 139 -6.25 -26.43 9.25
CA TYR A 139 -7.14 -27.01 10.27
C TYR A 139 -8.22 -27.94 9.72
N LEU A 140 -8.40 -28.03 8.39
CA LEU A 140 -9.18 -29.10 7.75
C LEU A 140 -8.22 -30.21 7.29
N SER A 141 -7.63 -30.89 8.26
CA SER A 141 -6.70 -32.01 8.08
C SER A 141 -7.11 -33.17 8.98
N MET A 142 -6.66 -34.40 8.66
CA MET A 142 -6.93 -35.57 9.50
C MET A 142 -6.41 -35.40 10.94
N GLN A 143 -5.35 -34.61 11.14
CA GLN A 143 -4.78 -34.35 12.46
C GLN A 143 -5.70 -33.46 13.30
N SER A 144 -6.34 -32.47 12.68
CA SER A 144 -7.23 -31.52 13.35
C SER A 144 -8.68 -32.01 13.42
N GLN A 145 -9.05 -32.94 12.54
CA GLN A 145 -10.39 -33.52 12.41
C GLN A 145 -10.30 -35.06 12.36
N PRO A 146 -9.88 -35.72 13.45
CA PRO A 146 -9.68 -37.17 13.46
C PRO A 146 -10.96 -37.97 13.18
N GLN A 147 -12.12 -37.37 13.40
CA GLN A 147 -13.43 -37.96 13.14
C GLN A 147 -13.81 -38.01 11.66
N LEU A 148 -13.09 -37.30 10.78
CA LEU A 148 -13.39 -37.24 9.35
C LEU A 148 -12.40 -38.09 8.54
N THR A 149 -12.90 -38.82 7.57
CA THR A 149 -12.08 -39.54 6.60
C THR A 149 -11.45 -38.59 5.58
N LEU A 150 -10.36 -39.03 4.93
CA LEU A 150 -9.69 -38.26 3.88
C LEU A 150 -10.65 -37.86 2.74
N LYS A 151 -11.57 -38.75 2.36
CA LYS A 151 -12.57 -38.50 1.30
C LYS A 151 -13.58 -37.42 1.73
N GLU A 152 -14.02 -37.44 2.98
CA GLU A 152 -14.93 -36.42 3.52
C GLU A 152 -14.23 -35.05 3.61
N ILE A 153 -12.99 -35.03 4.09
CA ILE A 153 -12.17 -33.81 4.12
C ILE A 153 -12.01 -33.22 2.72
N GLN A 154 -11.70 -34.04 1.71
CA GLN A 154 -11.59 -33.58 0.32
C GLN A 154 -12.92 -33.02 -0.20
N LYS A 155 -14.04 -33.71 0.06
CA LYS A 155 -15.37 -33.25 -0.33
C LYS A 155 -15.74 -31.91 0.32
N ILE A 156 -15.43 -31.73 1.60
CA ILE A 156 -15.65 -30.46 2.31
C ILE A 156 -14.79 -29.36 1.68
N LYS A 157 -13.49 -29.62 1.44
CA LYS A 157 -12.60 -28.65 0.78
C LYS A 157 -13.13 -28.22 -0.59
N GLU A 158 -13.62 -29.16 -1.40
CA GLU A 158 -14.22 -28.86 -2.70
C GLU A 158 -15.44 -27.94 -2.58
N ASN A 159 -16.33 -28.22 -1.61
CA ASN A 159 -17.51 -27.39 -1.38
C ASN A 159 -17.13 -25.97 -0.91
N LEU A 160 -16.18 -25.86 0.02
CA LEU A 160 -15.66 -24.57 0.49
C LEU A 160 -14.99 -23.80 -0.65
N ASN A 161 -14.23 -24.48 -1.52
CA ASN A 161 -13.61 -23.87 -2.70
C ASN A 161 -14.64 -23.36 -3.71
N LYS A 162 -15.73 -24.11 -3.94
CA LYS A 162 -16.85 -23.65 -4.78
C LYS A 162 -17.49 -22.40 -4.19
N TYR A 163 -17.78 -22.40 -2.88
CA TYR A 163 -18.31 -21.24 -2.18
C TYR A 163 -17.39 -20.01 -2.29
N MET A 164 -16.09 -20.17 -2.01
CA MET A 164 -15.10 -19.09 -2.15
C MET A 164 -15.04 -18.54 -3.58
N THR A 165 -15.18 -19.40 -4.59
CA THR A 165 -15.20 -18.99 -5.99
C THR A 165 -16.43 -18.15 -6.31
N ILE A 166 -17.59 -18.52 -5.78
CA ILE A 166 -18.83 -17.73 -5.90
C ILE A 166 -18.65 -16.35 -5.25
N LYS A 167 -18.13 -16.29 -4.02
CA LYS A 167 -17.88 -15.01 -3.33
C LYS A 167 -16.86 -14.14 -4.08
N LYS A 168 -15.79 -14.72 -4.61
CA LYS A 168 -14.83 -13.99 -5.47
C LYS A 168 -15.51 -13.38 -6.71
N LYS A 169 -16.47 -14.07 -7.34
CA LYS A 169 -17.24 -13.53 -8.47
C LYS A 169 -18.10 -12.33 -8.06
N ILE A 170 -18.78 -12.41 -6.91
CA ILE A 170 -19.57 -11.30 -6.35
C ILE A 170 -18.67 -10.08 -6.10
N ILE A 171 -17.53 -10.29 -5.46
CA ILE A 171 -16.54 -9.23 -5.20
C ILE A 171 -15.95 -8.66 -6.50
N ASN A 172 -15.77 -9.47 -7.54
CA ASN A 172 -15.32 -8.94 -8.83
C ASN A 172 -16.39 -8.02 -9.45
N ASN A 173 -17.67 -8.27 -9.20
CA ASN A 173 -18.74 -7.36 -9.64
C ASN A 173 -18.73 -6.01 -8.91
N PHE A 174 -18.24 -5.96 -7.67
CA PHE A 174 -18.01 -4.68 -6.96
C PHE A 174 -17.05 -3.75 -7.71
N SER A 175 -16.05 -4.32 -8.38
CA SER A 175 -15.11 -3.54 -9.21
C SER A 175 -15.76 -3.00 -10.49
N LYS A 176 -16.80 -3.69 -11.00
CA LYS A 176 -17.58 -3.25 -12.17
C LYS A 176 -18.62 -2.19 -11.78
N ALA A 177 -19.28 -2.34 -10.63
CA ALA A 177 -20.23 -1.36 -10.12
C ALA A 177 -19.54 -0.04 -9.73
N ASN A 178 -18.31 -0.07 -9.21
CA ASN A 178 -17.55 1.17 -9.02
C ASN A 178 -17.18 1.91 -10.31
N LYS A 179 -17.31 1.28 -11.50
CA LYS A 179 -17.12 2.02 -12.75
C LYS A 179 -18.19 3.10 -12.93
N THR A 180 -19.39 2.94 -12.36
CA THR A 180 -20.46 3.95 -12.44
C THR A 180 -20.32 5.06 -11.40
N ILE A 181 -19.73 4.79 -10.23
CA ILE A 181 -19.49 5.82 -9.19
C ILE A 181 -18.20 6.61 -9.47
N LYS A 182 -17.13 5.96 -9.97
CA LYS A 182 -15.92 6.67 -10.41
C LYS A 182 -16.06 7.36 -11.77
N SER A 183 -17.14 7.15 -12.52
CA SER A 183 -17.43 7.98 -13.70
C SER A 183 -17.97 9.36 -13.34
N GLU A 184 -18.53 9.54 -12.14
CA GLU A 184 -18.94 10.87 -11.62
C GLU A 184 -17.83 11.60 -10.85
N ILE A 185 -16.74 10.92 -10.45
CA ILE A 185 -15.46 11.62 -10.36
C ILE A 185 -15.06 11.95 -11.79
N ASN A 186 -15.59 13.08 -12.26
CA ASN A 186 -15.45 13.66 -13.58
C ASN A 186 -14.13 13.18 -14.21
N HIS A 187 -14.19 12.19 -15.11
CA HIS A 187 -13.00 11.59 -15.73
C HIS A 187 -12.10 12.65 -16.38
N ASN A 188 -12.67 13.84 -16.63
CA ASN A 188 -12.00 15.08 -17.02
C ASN A 188 -10.83 15.51 -16.11
N PHE A 189 -10.75 15.08 -14.84
CA PHE A 189 -9.64 15.44 -13.93
C PHE A 189 -8.70 14.28 -13.58
N LYS A 190 -8.78 13.14 -14.27
CA LYS A 190 -7.83 12.02 -14.05
C LYS A 190 -6.39 12.40 -14.44
N SER A 191 -6.25 13.40 -15.31
CA SER A 191 -5.00 14.02 -15.73
C SER A 191 -5.20 15.52 -15.88
N MET A 192 -4.11 16.28 -15.78
CA MET A 192 -4.14 17.71 -16.10
C MET A 192 -4.24 17.90 -17.61
N ASN A 193 -5.15 18.78 -18.05
CA ASN A 193 -5.16 19.24 -19.44
C ASN A 193 -4.01 20.24 -19.69
N GLN A 194 -3.80 20.65 -20.94
CA GLN A 194 -2.70 21.55 -21.29
C GLN A 194 -2.78 22.92 -20.59
N GLU A 195 -3.98 23.44 -20.37
CA GLU A 195 -4.19 24.72 -19.67
C GLU A 195 -3.86 24.61 -18.19
N MET A 196 -4.27 23.53 -17.53
CA MET A 196 -3.92 23.21 -16.15
C MET A 196 -2.41 23.02 -16.00
N ILE A 197 -1.74 22.38 -16.96
CA ILE A 197 -0.28 22.25 -16.97
C ILE A 197 0.38 23.63 -17.07
N LYS A 198 -0.09 24.51 -17.97
CA LYS A 198 0.41 25.89 -18.08
C LYS A 198 0.20 26.68 -16.79
N GLY A 199 -0.98 26.57 -16.19
CA GLY A 199 -1.30 27.20 -14.90
C GLY A 199 -0.45 26.65 -13.75
N LEU A 200 -0.18 25.34 -13.73
CA LEU A 200 0.73 24.77 -12.75
C LEU A 200 2.13 25.35 -12.92
N TYR A 201 2.67 25.39 -14.14
CA TYR A 201 3.98 25.95 -14.43
C TYR A 201 4.08 27.44 -14.11
N SER A 202 3.02 28.23 -14.27
CA SER A 202 3.03 29.64 -13.85
C SER A 202 3.16 29.78 -12.33
N VAL A 203 2.53 28.88 -11.56
CA VAL A 203 2.63 28.84 -10.09
C VAL A 203 4.00 28.36 -9.61
N ILE A 204 4.51 27.24 -10.15
CA ILE A 204 5.72 26.59 -9.60
C ILE A 204 7.03 27.15 -10.14
N SER A 205 7.00 27.97 -11.19
CA SER A 205 8.21 28.53 -11.79
C SER A 205 9.06 29.29 -10.75
N PRO A 206 10.37 29.06 -10.67
CA PRO A 206 11.24 29.81 -9.78
C PRO A 206 11.32 31.29 -10.18
N SER A 207 11.45 32.15 -9.19
CA SER A 207 11.72 33.57 -9.40
C SER A 207 13.12 33.75 -10.00
N ASN A 208 13.23 34.55 -11.06
CA ASN A 208 14.52 34.89 -11.65
C ASN A 208 14.99 36.28 -11.18
N SER A 209 16.16 36.73 -11.63
CA SER A 209 16.71 38.05 -11.25
C SER A 209 15.84 39.22 -11.68
N ASN A 210 15.08 39.06 -12.76
CA ASN A 210 14.37 40.15 -13.43
C ASN A 210 12.85 40.13 -13.17
N LYS A 211 12.32 39.02 -12.65
CA LYS A 211 10.89 38.79 -12.42
C LYS A 211 10.69 37.88 -11.21
N TYR A 212 10.13 38.48 -10.16
CA TYR A 212 9.66 37.74 -9.00
C TYR A 212 8.34 37.02 -9.32
N ASN A 213 8.21 35.77 -8.90
CA ASN A 213 6.98 35.01 -9.10
C ASN A 213 6.11 35.06 -7.84
N GLU A 214 5.16 35.99 -7.81
CA GLU A 214 4.22 36.17 -6.69
C GLU A 214 3.28 34.98 -6.47
N LEU A 215 3.05 34.16 -7.50
CA LEU A 215 2.21 32.97 -7.41
C LEU A 215 2.92 31.80 -6.72
N ASN A 216 4.26 31.82 -6.65
CA ASN A 216 5.01 30.72 -6.08
C ASN A 216 4.87 30.74 -4.55
N PRO A 217 4.33 29.68 -3.91
CA PRO A 217 4.09 29.69 -2.47
C PRO A 217 5.38 29.66 -1.62
N PHE A 218 6.52 29.33 -2.23
CA PHE A 218 7.79 29.23 -1.51
C PHE A 218 8.58 30.53 -1.64
N ARG A 219 9.03 31.13 -0.53
CA ARG A 219 9.78 32.40 -0.55
C ARG A 219 11.24 32.26 -1.01
N SER A 220 11.89 31.15 -0.65
CA SER A 220 13.31 30.93 -0.95
C SER A 220 13.49 30.43 -2.39
N LYS A 221 14.33 31.13 -3.19
CA LYS A 221 14.66 30.73 -4.56
C LYS A 221 15.21 29.30 -4.66
N ASN A 222 15.99 28.87 -3.66
CA ASN A 222 16.54 27.53 -3.61
C ASN A 222 15.45 26.47 -3.41
N VAL A 223 14.49 26.76 -2.51
CA VAL A 223 13.31 25.88 -2.28
C VAL A 223 12.41 25.87 -3.52
N GLN A 224 12.21 27.03 -4.16
CA GLN A 224 11.45 27.14 -5.40
C GLN A 224 12.06 26.25 -6.49
N LEU A 225 13.38 26.31 -6.73
CA LEU A 225 14.03 25.48 -7.75
C LEU A 225 13.95 23.99 -7.43
N ARG A 226 14.18 23.60 -6.18
CA ARG A 226 14.04 22.20 -5.74
C ARG A 226 12.64 21.68 -6.01
N ASN A 227 11.61 22.40 -5.59
CA ASN A 227 10.22 21.97 -5.72
C ASN A 227 9.74 22.01 -7.18
N PHE A 228 10.22 22.98 -7.97
CA PHE A 228 10.02 23.01 -9.42
C PHE A 228 10.58 21.73 -10.08
N LEU A 229 11.82 21.35 -9.78
CA LEU A 229 12.45 20.15 -10.33
C LEU A 229 11.70 18.87 -9.95
N ILE A 230 11.24 18.76 -8.71
CA ILE A 230 10.41 17.63 -8.25
C ILE A 230 9.17 17.47 -9.14
N ILE A 231 8.39 18.55 -9.29
CA ILE A 231 7.13 18.50 -10.04
C ILE A 231 7.41 18.30 -11.53
N HIS A 232 8.43 18.97 -12.07
CA HIS A 232 8.84 18.87 -13.46
C HIS A 232 9.26 17.43 -13.82
N LEU A 233 10.05 16.76 -12.97
CA LEU A 233 10.43 15.37 -13.15
C LEU A 233 9.23 14.43 -13.14
N MET A 234 8.33 14.61 -12.17
CA MET A 234 7.11 13.79 -12.09
C MET A 234 6.20 13.97 -13.31
N LEU A 235 6.02 15.21 -13.76
CA LEU A 235 5.10 15.54 -14.84
C LEU A 235 5.64 15.17 -16.22
N ASN A 236 6.89 15.56 -16.52
CA ASN A 236 7.45 15.42 -17.88
C ASN A 236 8.08 14.05 -18.13
N TYR A 237 8.56 13.37 -17.07
CA TYR A 237 9.22 12.08 -17.18
C TYR A 237 8.42 10.94 -16.55
N GLY A 238 7.24 11.23 -15.99
CA GLY A 238 6.32 10.22 -15.47
C GLY A 238 6.89 9.44 -14.29
N LEU A 239 7.66 10.11 -13.42
CA LEU A 239 8.20 9.49 -12.21
C LEU A 239 7.08 9.26 -11.19
N ARG A 240 7.07 8.07 -10.60
CA ARG A 240 6.27 7.81 -9.40
C ARG A 240 6.95 8.48 -8.20
N ILE A 241 6.17 8.85 -7.18
CA ILE A 241 6.71 9.44 -5.94
C ILE A 241 7.82 8.56 -5.35
N GLY A 242 7.61 7.24 -5.26
CA GLY A 242 8.64 6.33 -4.74
C GLY A 242 9.92 6.26 -5.59
N GLU A 243 9.83 6.47 -6.91
CA GLU A 243 11.00 6.53 -7.80
C GLU A 243 11.76 7.84 -7.62
N LEU A 244 11.03 8.95 -7.50
CA LEU A 244 11.60 10.27 -7.22
C LEU A 244 12.39 10.25 -5.89
N MET A 245 11.83 9.62 -4.86
CA MET A 245 12.45 9.51 -3.53
C MET A 245 13.70 8.60 -3.48
N LEU A 246 13.95 7.83 -4.55
CA LEU A 246 15.13 6.97 -4.72
C LEU A 246 16.24 7.64 -5.52
N LEU A 247 15.96 8.78 -6.17
CA LEU A 247 16.96 9.47 -6.97
C LEU A 247 18.12 9.93 -6.10
N THR A 248 19.33 9.70 -6.60
CA THR A 248 20.57 10.20 -6.01
C THR A 248 21.24 11.20 -6.95
N THR A 249 22.26 11.91 -6.47
CA THR A 249 23.13 12.72 -7.33
C THR A 249 23.76 11.89 -8.45
N ASN A 250 24.00 10.60 -8.20
CA ASN A 250 24.54 9.65 -9.17
C ASN A 250 23.53 9.14 -10.20
N SER A 251 22.23 9.36 -9.99
CA SER A 251 21.18 8.95 -10.92
C SER A 251 21.22 9.72 -12.25
N ILE A 252 21.87 10.89 -12.29
CA ILE A 252 21.89 11.76 -13.46
C ILE A 252 23.22 11.58 -14.18
N LYS A 253 23.19 11.07 -15.41
CA LYS A 253 24.39 10.73 -16.19
C LYS A 253 24.38 11.41 -17.55
N LYS A 254 25.58 11.79 -18.02
CA LYS A 254 25.85 12.16 -19.41
C LYS A 254 26.58 10.99 -20.07
N SER A 255 26.17 10.60 -21.27
CA SER A 255 26.87 9.59 -22.05
C SER A 255 28.21 10.13 -22.57
N ILE A 256 29.22 9.26 -22.59
CA ILE A 256 30.57 9.58 -23.05
C ILE A 256 30.63 9.61 -24.58
N GLN A 257 29.93 8.68 -25.23
CA GLN A 257 29.98 8.48 -26.69
C GLN A 257 28.95 9.32 -27.43
N ASN A 258 27.76 9.47 -26.85
CA ASN A 258 26.65 10.17 -27.47
C ASN A 258 26.32 11.38 -26.60
N HIS A 259 25.94 12.51 -27.19
CA HIS A 259 25.48 13.70 -26.44
C HIS A 259 24.07 13.47 -25.87
N SER A 260 23.89 12.38 -25.12
CA SER A 260 22.66 11.97 -24.48
C SER A 260 22.78 12.08 -22.96
N PHE A 261 21.65 12.42 -22.33
CA PHE A 261 21.53 12.60 -20.89
C PHE A 261 20.49 11.62 -20.39
N SER A 262 20.74 11.03 -19.23
CA SER A 262 19.94 9.94 -18.69
C SER A 262 19.68 10.12 -17.21
N LEU A 263 18.48 9.71 -16.79
CA LEU A 263 18.05 9.56 -15.42
C LEU A 263 17.87 8.08 -15.12
N ILE A 264 18.67 7.56 -14.20
CA ILE A 264 18.70 6.15 -13.79
C ILE A 264 17.84 5.98 -12.55
N ILE A 265 16.79 5.16 -12.66
CA ILE A 265 15.89 4.81 -11.57
C ILE A 265 16.27 3.41 -11.08
N THR A 266 16.82 3.35 -9.88
CA THR A 266 17.26 2.13 -9.20
C THR A 266 17.06 2.29 -7.69
N ASN A 267 17.19 1.21 -6.92
CA ASN A 267 17.28 1.29 -5.47
C ASN A 267 18.55 2.05 -5.06
N THR A 268 18.49 2.68 -3.89
CA THR A 268 19.62 3.37 -3.27
C THR A 268 20.06 2.63 -2.03
N ASP A 269 21.38 2.45 -1.91
CA ASP A 269 22.03 1.90 -0.72
C ASP A 269 22.70 3.03 0.10
N ASP A 270 22.15 4.25 0.04
CA ASP A 270 22.68 5.40 0.77
C ASP A 270 22.62 5.15 2.29
N GLU A 271 23.79 5.07 2.91
CA GLU A 271 23.96 4.82 4.35
C GLU A 271 23.42 5.98 5.20
N PHE A 272 23.37 7.20 4.64
CA PHE A 272 22.83 8.38 5.31
C PHE A 272 21.31 8.55 5.14
N ASP A 273 20.63 7.59 4.51
CA ASP A 273 19.16 7.58 4.46
C ASP A 273 18.57 7.20 5.83
N ASP A 274 18.14 8.23 6.56
CA ASP A 274 17.57 8.17 7.92
C ASP A 274 16.07 7.86 7.96
N ARG A 275 15.42 7.67 6.80
CA ARG A 275 13.97 7.45 6.73
C ARG A 275 13.58 6.14 7.40
N SER A 276 12.61 6.21 8.31
CA SER A 276 12.02 5.03 8.98
C SER A 276 11.37 4.05 8.00
N LYS A 277 10.84 4.56 6.88
CA LYS A 277 10.28 3.78 5.77
C LYS A 277 11.00 4.11 4.48
N LYS A 278 12.10 3.41 4.21
CA LYS A 278 12.89 3.60 2.98
C LYS A 278 12.05 3.24 1.75
N PRO A 279 11.97 4.10 0.73
CA PRO A 279 11.34 3.76 -0.52
C PRO A 279 12.11 2.61 -1.18
N LYS A 280 11.41 1.74 -1.89
CA LYS A 280 12.01 0.66 -2.66
C LYS A 280 11.24 0.46 -3.96
N ILE A 281 11.97 0.08 -4.99
CA ILE A 281 11.40 -0.38 -6.25
C ILE A 281 10.56 -1.63 -5.99
N LYS A 282 9.29 -1.57 -6.41
CA LYS A 282 8.29 -2.63 -6.17
C LYS A 282 8.43 -3.82 -7.11
N ASN A 283 8.87 -3.61 -8.35
CA ASN A 283 8.99 -4.66 -9.37
C ASN A 283 10.17 -4.40 -10.31
N GLU A 284 10.66 -5.44 -10.98
CA GLU A 284 11.80 -5.37 -11.91
C GLU A 284 11.61 -4.32 -13.01
N TYR A 285 10.38 -4.16 -13.51
CA TYR A 285 10.04 -3.15 -14.52
C TYR A 285 10.18 -1.70 -14.06
N SER A 286 10.30 -1.44 -12.76
CA SER A 286 10.56 -0.08 -12.26
C SER A 286 12.05 0.27 -12.24
N TYR A 287 12.95 -0.70 -12.44
CA TYR A 287 14.33 -0.37 -12.81
C TYR A 287 14.33 0.09 -14.27
N ARG A 288 14.64 1.36 -14.50
CA ARG A 288 14.59 1.93 -15.85
C ARG A 288 15.53 3.11 -16.01
N VAL A 289 15.88 3.37 -17.26
CA VAL A 289 16.66 4.55 -17.67
C VAL A 289 15.76 5.44 -18.51
N ILE A 290 15.64 6.70 -18.13
CA ILE A 290 14.85 7.70 -18.85
C ILE A 290 15.79 8.70 -19.52
N LYS A 291 15.59 8.98 -20.80
CA LYS A 291 16.36 10.01 -21.51
C LYS A 291 15.91 11.39 -21.06
N LEU A 292 16.85 12.20 -20.57
CA LEU A 292 16.65 13.59 -20.19
C LEU A 292 16.87 14.53 -21.38
N GLN A 293 16.15 15.65 -21.39
CA GLN A 293 16.49 16.79 -22.23
C GLN A 293 17.76 17.48 -21.69
N GLU A 294 18.57 18.04 -22.59
CA GLU A 294 19.81 18.72 -22.22
C GLU A 294 19.57 19.89 -21.25
N ARG A 295 18.50 20.66 -21.48
CA ARG A 295 18.11 21.76 -20.60
C ARG A 295 17.88 21.27 -19.17
N ASP A 296 17.13 20.19 -19.01
CA ASP A 296 16.76 19.68 -17.68
C ASP A 296 17.98 19.08 -16.99
N TYR A 297 18.84 18.39 -17.73
CA TYR A 297 20.14 17.96 -17.23
C TYR A 297 20.95 19.14 -16.68
N ARG A 298 21.08 20.24 -17.43
CA ARG A 298 21.83 21.42 -16.99
C ARG A 298 21.24 22.03 -15.72
N ILE A 299 19.92 22.16 -15.63
CA ILE A 299 19.25 22.71 -14.43
C ILE A 299 19.44 21.78 -13.22
N LEU A 300 19.36 20.46 -13.42
CA LEU A 300 19.64 19.48 -12.37
C LEU A 300 21.09 19.58 -11.86
N GLN A 301 22.06 19.74 -12.78
CA GLN A 301 23.46 19.94 -12.40
C GLN A 301 23.66 21.23 -11.61
N ILE A 302 23.00 22.34 -11.98
CA ILE A 302 23.02 23.59 -11.20
C ILE A 302 22.47 23.34 -9.78
N TYR A 303 21.33 22.66 -9.67
CA TYR A 303 20.75 22.35 -8.35
C TYR A 303 21.72 21.51 -7.49
N ILE A 304 22.33 20.46 -8.07
CA ILE A 304 23.27 19.60 -7.36
C ILE A 304 24.51 20.37 -6.89
N ASN A 305 25.09 21.19 -7.78
CA ASN A 305 26.39 21.81 -7.53
C ASN A 305 26.30 23.11 -6.74
N GLU A 306 25.20 23.86 -6.84
CA GLU A 306 25.07 25.20 -6.26
C GLU A 306 24.12 25.27 -5.06
N ILE A 307 23.10 24.41 -4.99
CA ILE A 307 22.07 24.47 -3.94
C ILE A 307 22.20 23.32 -2.95
N ARG A 308 22.42 22.11 -3.46
CA ARG A 308 22.56 20.89 -2.66
C ARG A 308 24.00 20.68 -2.14
N LYS A 309 24.93 21.54 -2.56
CA LYS A 309 26.34 21.50 -2.15
C LYS A 309 26.42 21.36 -0.63
N GLU A 310 27.26 20.45 -0.13
CA GLU A 310 27.52 20.22 1.32
C GLU A 310 26.58 19.27 2.08
N ILE A 311 25.74 18.49 1.40
CA ILE A 311 24.92 17.44 2.06
C ILE A 311 25.62 16.07 1.95
N PRO A 312 25.92 15.37 3.07
CA PRO A 312 26.64 14.09 3.09
C PRO A 312 25.92 12.94 2.38
N SER A 313 24.60 12.86 2.52
CA SER A 313 23.77 11.89 1.79
C SER A 313 23.98 12.03 0.28
N HIS A 314 23.68 10.99 -0.48
CA HIS A 314 23.61 11.03 -1.94
C HIS A 314 22.19 11.25 -2.47
N ILE A 315 21.16 11.21 -1.63
CA ILE A 315 19.77 11.46 -2.02
C ILE A 315 19.63 12.83 -2.69
N LEU A 316 18.99 12.86 -3.85
CA LEU A 316 18.92 14.06 -4.69
C LEU A 316 18.09 15.18 -4.04
N PHE A 317 16.91 14.84 -3.53
CA PHE A 317 15.98 15.80 -2.93
C PHE A 317 15.88 15.60 -1.42
N THR A 318 16.38 16.58 -0.69
CA THR A 318 16.38 16.62 0.77
C THR A 318 15.79 17.94 1.26
N SER A 319 15.58 18.06 2.58
CA SER A 319 15.42 19.36 3.23
C SER A 319 16.62 20.25 2.89
N LEU A 320 16.39 21.54 2.65
CA LEU A 320 17.46 22.54 2.48
C LEU A 320 17.89 23.16 3.82
N LYS A 321 17.34 22.68 4.93
CA LYS A 321 17.71 23.07 6.29
C LYS A 321 18.29 21.87 7.03
N PRO A 322 19.31 22.05 7.87
CA PRO A 322 19.77 21.02 8.80
C PRO A 322 18.58 20.41 9.56
N PRO A 323 18.54 19.09 9.75
CA PRO A 323 19.61 18.10 9.48
C PRO A 323 19.68 17.60 8.02
N TYR A 324 19.04 18.27 7.06
CA TYR A 324 19.00 17.89 5.64
C TYR A 324 18.38 16.51 5.39
N SER A 325 17.39 16.13 6.21
CA SER A 325 16.68 14.86 6.07
C SER A 325 16.10 14.66 4.68
N ALA A 326 16.08 13.42 4.23
CA ALA A 326 15.46 13.03 2.97
C ALA A 326 13.96 13.32 2.99
N LEU A 327 13.41 13.67 1.83
CA LEU A 327 11.95 13.81 1.70
C LEU A 327 11.29 12.43 1.88
N SER A 328 10.25 12.37 2.72
CA SER A 328 9.53 11.16 3.14
C SER A 328 8.08 11.14 2.69
#